data_AF-A0AAP5XZ60-F1
#
_entry.id   AF-A0AAP5XZ60-F1
#
_cell.length_a   1.000
_cell.length_b   1.000
_cell.length_c   1.000
_cell.angle_alpha   90.00
_cell.angle_beta   90.00
_cell.angle_gamma   90.00
#
_symmetry.space_group_name_H-M   'P 1'
#
loop_
_entity.id
_entity.type
_entity.pdbx_description
1 polymer ?
#
loop_
_entity_poly.entity_id
_entity_poly.type
_entity_poly.pdbx_seq_one_letter_code
_entity_poly.pdbx_strand_id
1 'polypeptide(L)'
;MRCEMIYRALKTIRLYHNIKQSELAEIFGMSKSYLSEIESGKKTVNFDILESYSKQFEIPVSSLIFFSEELNSPSKKKVAEKFRLVFADKILKIMEWSVERNEEKETEN
;
A
#
# COMPACT_ATOMS: atom_id res chain seq x y z
N MET A 1 -1.04 -22.04 -4.17
CA MET A 1 -1.05 -20.86 -3.28
C MET A 1 -0.36 -19.74 -4.02
N ARG A 2 -1.11 -18.81 -4.66
CA ARG A 2 -0.49 -17.72 -5.41
C ARG A 2 0.08 -16.71 -4.41
N CYS A 3 1.40 -16.63 -4.33
CA CYS A 3 2.08 -15.56 -3.61
C CYS A 3 1.92 -14.28 -4.41
N GLU A 4 1.06 -13.38 -3.97
CA GLU A 4 1.12 -12.01 -4.42
C GLU A 4 1.21 -11.11 -3.19
N MET A 5 2.45 -10.73 -2.89
CA MET A 5 2.77 -9.80 -1.83
C MET A 5 2.06 -8.46 -2.05
N ILE A 6 1.83 -8.07 -3.30
CA ILE A 6 1.08 -6.85 -3.66
C ILE A 6 -0.36 -6.88 -3.13
N TYR A 7 -1.15 -7.94 -3.32
CA TYR A 7 -2.54 -7.97 -2.84
C TYR A 7 -2.61 -7.80 -1.32
N ARG A 8 -1.70 -8.46 -0.60
CA ARG A 8 -1.58 -8.32 0.85
C ARG A 8 -1.16 -6.90 1.25
N ALA A 9 -0.19 -6.31 0.55
CA ALA A 9 0.27 -4.96 0.80
C ALA A 9 -0.87 -3.93 0.63
N LEU A 10 -1.61 -3.99 -0.47
CA LEU A 10 -2.74 -3.09 -0.75
C LEU A 10 -3.81 -3.21 0.36
N LYS A 11 -4.15 -4.43 0.76
CA LYS A 11 -5.08 -4.67 1.86
C LYS A 11 -4.55 -4.13 3.20
N THR A 12 -3.27 -4.35 3.50
CA THR A 12 -2.64 -3.87 4.74
C THR A 12 -2.59 -2.35 4.80
N ILE A 13 -2.25 -1.67 3.70
CA ILE A 13 -2.28 -0.21 3.61
C ILE A 13 -3.68 0.28 3.95
N ARG A 14 -4.73 -0.25 3.29
CA ARG A 14 -6.11 0.16 3.58
C ARG A 14 -6.49 -0.05 5.05
N LEU A 15 -6.16 -1.21 5.62
CA LEU A 15 -6.47 -1.54 7.02
C LEU A 15 -5.71 -0.66 8.01
N TYR A 16 -4.46 -0.31 7.70
CA TYR A 16 -3.65 0.61 8.51
C TYR A 16 -4.30 1.99 8.62
N HIS A 17 -4.91 2.49 7.53
CA HIS A 17 -5.66 3.74 7.54
C HIS A 17 -7.10 3.60 8.10
N ASN A 18 -7.48 2.41 8.58
CA ASN A 18 -8.80 2.10 9.13
C ASN A 18 -9.98 2.39 8.16
N ILE A 19 -9.74 2.24 6.85
CA ILE A 19 -10.74 2.50 5.80
C ILE A 19 -11.45 1.20 5.43
N LYS A 20 -12.78 1.22 5.32
CA LYS A 20 -13.55 0.06 4.84
C LYS A 20 -13.40 -0.12 3.34
N GLN A 21 -13.56 -1.35 2.85
CA GLN A 21 -13.51 -1.62 1.41
C GLN A 21 -14.56 -0.82 0.61
N SER A 22 -15.74 -0.55 1.18
CA SER A 22 -16.76 0.28 0.53
C SER A 22 -16.29 1.73 0.36
N GLU A 23 -15.74 2.31 1.43
CA GLU A 23 -15.26 3.69 1.45
C GLU A 23 -14.10 3.88 0.47
N LEU A 24 -13.11 2.96 0.45
CA LEU A 24 -12.00 3.06 -0.51
C LEU A 24 -12.47 2.87 -1.95
N ALA A 25 -13.44 1.99 -2.18
CA ALA A 25 -13.99 1.78 -3.52
C ALA A 25 -14.73 3.03 -4.03
N GLU A 26 -15.47 3.72 -3.16
CA GLU A 26 -16.10 5.01 -3.48
C GLU A 26 -15.06 6.07 -3.81
N ILE A 27 -13.99 6.19 -3.02
CA ILE A 27 -12.87 7.12 -3.28
C ILE A 27 -12.22 6.85 -4.64
N PHE A 28 -12.05 5.58 -5.01
CA PHE A 28 -11.45 5.19 -6.29
C PHE A 28 -12.44 5.15 -7.45
N GLY A 29 -13.73 5.47 -7.23
CA GLY A 29 -14.75 5.42 -8.27
C GLY A 29 -15.00 4.01 -8.83
N MET A 30 -14.86 2.97 -8.00
CA MET A 30 -15.05 1.57 -8.39
C MET A 30 -16.03 0.83 -7.47
N SER A 31 -16.41 -0.39 -7.85
CA SER A 31 -17.28 -1.20 -7.00
C SER A 31 -16.51 -1.85 -5.85
N LYS A 32 -17.15 -1.95 -4.68
CA LYS A 32 -16.62 -2.72 -3.53
C LYS A 32 -16.21 -4.15 -3.93
N SER A 33 -16.99 -4.81 -4.78
CA SER A 33 -16.68 -6.17 -5.25
C SER A 33 -15.39 -6.21 -6.05
N TYR A 34 -15.16 -5.22 -6.91
CA TYR A 34 -13.94 -5.12 -7.70
C TYR A 34 -12.71 -4.94 -6.81
N LEU A 35 -12.77 -4.03 -5.83
CA LEU A 35 -11.69 -3.85 -4.86
C LEU A 35 -11.44 -5.12 -4.03
N SER A 36 -12.50 -5.83 -3.63
CA SER A 36 -12.38 -7.10 -2.91
C SER A 36 -11.70 -8.20 -3.75
N GLU A 37 -12.03 -8.29 -5.04
CA GLU A 37 -11.39 -9.22 -5.98
C GLU A 37 -9.90 -8.90 -6.18
N ILE A 38 -9.54 -7.61 -6.18
CA ILE A 38 -8.14 -7.18 -6.20
C ILE A 38 -7.44 -7.60 -4.90
N GLU A 39 -7.94 -7.20 -3.73
CA GLU A 39 -7.28 -7.50 -2.44
C GLU A 39 -7.21 -9.00 -2.11
N SER A 40 -8.08 -9.81 -2.72
CA SER A 40 -8.07 -11.28 -2.58
C SER A 40 -7.24 -12.01 -3.64
N GLY A 41 -6.72 -11.28 -4.63
CA GLY A 41 -5.92 -11.85 -5.72
C GLY A 41 -6.70 -12.67 -6.74
N LYS A 42 -7.98 -12.35 -6.88
CA LYS A 42 -8.84 -12.87 -7.95
C LYS A 42 -8.69 -12.05 -9.23
N LYS A 43 -8.40 -10.76 -9.11
CA LYS A 43 -8.13 -9.86 -10.24
C LYS A 43 -6.75 -9.24 -10.14
N THR A 44 -6.11 -9.08 -11.30
CA THR A 44 -4.80 -8.46 -11.42
C THR A 44 -4.85 -6.99 -11.02
N VAL A 45 -3.81 -6.54 -10.33
CA VAL A 45 -3.58 -5.12 -10.06
C VAL A 45 -3.07 -4.48 -11.35
N ASN A 46 -3.77 -3.47 -11.86
CA ASN A 46 -3.33 -2.67 -12.99
C ASN A 46 -2.64 -1.38 -12.51
N PHE A 47 -2.06 -0.63 -13.44
CA PHE A 47 -1.37 0.61 -13.13
C PHE A 47 -2.28 1.68 -12.50
N ASP A 48 -3.54 1.80 -12.96
CA ASP A 48 -4.51 2.77 -12.44
C ASP A 48 -4.82 2.56 -10.95
N ILE A 49 -4.89 1.29 -10.51
CA ILE A 49 -5.03 0.94 -9.10
C ILE A 49 -3.78 1.39 -8.34
N LEU A 50 -2.58 1.11 -8.84
CA LEU A 50 -1.34 1.52 -8.19
C LEU A 50 -1.23 3.05 -8.07
N GLU A 51 -1.63 3.80 -9.10
CA GLU A 51 -1.72 5.25 -9.05
C GLU A 51 -2.75 5.74 -8.02
N SER A 52 -3.91 5.09 -7.95
CA SER A 52 -4.97 5.47 -7.00
C SER A 52 -4.50 5.27 -5.55
N TYR A 53 -3.85 4.13 -5.26
CA TYR A 53 -3.21 3.89 -3.97
C TYR A 53 -2.07 4.88 -3.70
N SER A 54 -1.27 5.21 -4.71
CA SER A 54 -0.17 6.17 -4.59
C SER A 54 -0.68 7.56 -4.22
N LYS A 55 -1.72 8.05 -4.90
CA LYS A 55 -2.33 9.36 -4.63
C LYS A 55 -3.04 9.40 -3.28
N GLN A 56 -3.74 8.33 -2.92
CA GLN A 56 -4.54 8.30 -1.69
C GLN A 56 -3.70 8.13 -0.41
N PHE A 57 -2.58 7.42 -0.49
CA PHE A 57 -1.76 7.07 0.67
C PHE A 57 -0.35 7.67 0.62
N GLU A 58 -0.07 8.53 -0.37
CA GLU A 58 1.23 9.19 -0.58
C GLU A 58 2.43 8.23 -0.72
N ILE A 59 2.17 7.01 -1.20
CA ILE A 59 3.17 5.96 -1.41
C ILE A 59 3.68 6.05 -2.86
N PRO A 60 5.00 6.02 -3.13
CA PRO A 60 5.49 5.97 -4.50
C PRO A 60 4.98 4.76 -5.28
N VAL A 61 4.48 4.97 -6.50
CA VAL A 61 4.05 3.88 -7.40
C VAL A 61 5.17 2.84 -7.59
N SER A 62 6.43 3.27 -7.67
CA SER A 62 7.60 2.38 -7.77
C SER A 62 7.71 1.39 -6.60
N SER A 63 7.32 1.80 -5.39
CA SER A 63 7.32 0.93 -4.22
C SER A 63 6.22 -0.12 -4.31
N LEU A 64 5.05 0.24 -4.86
CA LEU A 64 3.96 -0.71 -5.09
C LEU A 64 4.30 -1.69 -6.22
N ILE A 65 4.91 -1.23 -7.31
CA ILE A 65 5.39 -2.10 -8.41
C ILE A 65 6.40 -3.12 -7.89
N PHE A 66 7.30 -2.74 -6.99
CA PHE A 66 8.25 -3.69 -6.40
C PHE A 66 7.55 -4.86 -5.67
N PHE A 67 6.46 -4.59 -4.94
CA PHE A 67 5.66 -5.66 -4.34
C PHE A 67 4.96 -6.57 -5.36
N SER A 68 4.78 -6.09 -6.60
CA SER A 68 4.29 -6.88 -7.73
C SER A 68 5.40 -7.66 -8.46
N GLU A 69 6.67 -7.21 -8.36
CA GLU A 69 7.79 -7.74 -9.17
C GLU A 69 8.75 -8.71 -8.44
N GLU A 70 8.91 -8.72 -7.10
CA GLU A 70 10.02 -9.46 -6.46
C GLU A 70 9.56 -10.53 -5.46
N LEU A 71 9.94 -11.82 -5.66
CA LEU A 71 11.19 -12.41 -5.17
C LEU A 71 11.93 -13.38 -6.13
N ASN A 72 11.85 -13.25 -7.47
CA ASN A 72 12.41 -14.28 -8.38
C ASN A 72 13.68 -13.92 -9.18
N SER A 73 14.44 -12.86 -8.87
CA SER A 73 15.70 -12.60 -9.61
C SER A 73 16.93 -12.25 -8.74
N PRO A 74 18.00 -13.06 -8.76
CA PRO A 74 19.18 -12.88 -7.90
C PRO A 74 20.07 -11.67 -8.24
N SER A 75 19.88 -11.02 -9.39
CA SER A 75 20.73 -9.91 -9.89
C SER A 75 20.29 -8.50 -9.46
N LYS A 76 19.12 -8.33 -8.83
CA LYS A 76 18.61 -7.01 -8.38
C LYS A 76 18.96 -6.63 -6.92
N LYS A 77 19.78 -7.42 -6.21
CA LYS A 77 20.07 -7.26 -4.76
C LYS A 77 20.47 -5.83 -4.33
N LYS A 78 21.34 -5.14 -5.08
CA LYS A 78 21.80 -3.77 -4.74
C LYS A 78 20.72 -2.70 -4.94
N VAL A 79 19.91 -2.85 -5.99
CA VAL A 79 18.78 -1.94 -6.27
C VAL A 79 17.71 -2.15 -5.22
N ALA A 80 17.36 -3.42 -4.93
CA ALA A 80 16.44 -3.77 -3.86
C ALA A 80 16.92 -3.28 -2.49
N GLU A 81 18.23 -3.32 -2.20
CA GLU A 81 18.80 -2.80 -0.95
C GLU A 81 18.69 -1.28 -0.82
N LYS A 82 19.08 -0.53 -1.85
CA LYS A 82 18.97 0.94 -1.84
C LYS A 82 17.51 1.39 -1.76
N PHE A 83 16.60 0.70 -2.46
CA PHE A 83 15.16 0.99 -2.39
C PHE A 83 14.54 0.56 -1.05
N ARG A 84 14.98 -0.54 -0.44
CA ARG A 84 14.56 -0.93 0.92
C ARG A 84 14.91 0.14 1.93
N LEU A 85 16.08 0.74 1.84
CA LEU A 85 16.48 1.85 2.72
C LEU A 85 15.59 3.08 2.53
N VAL A 86 15.32 3.48 1.29
CA VAL A 86 14.41 4.62 1.00
C VAL A 86 12.96 4.32 1.41
N PHE A 87 12.51 3.09 1.22
CA PHE A 87 11.16 2.66 1.61
C PHE A 87 11.02 2.57 3.13
N ALA A 88 12.06 2.08 3.84
CA ALA A 88 12.11 2.07 5.28
C ALA A 88 12.09 3.50 5.85
N ASP A 89 12.84 4.43 5.27
CA ASP A 89 12.84 5.84 5.65
C ASP A 89 11.45 6.49 5.48
N LYS A 90 10.77 6.22 4.36
CA LYS A 90 9.38 6.65 4.16
C LYS A 90 8.40 6.01 5.13
N ILE A 91 8.53 4.71 5.41
CA ILE A 91 7.70 4.02 6.41
C ILE A 91 7.93 4.61 7.80
N LEU A 92 9.19 4.84 8.19
CA LEU A 92 9.55 5.46 9.46
C LEU A 92 8.92 6.84 9.56
N LYS A 93 9.01 7.66 8.52
CA LYS A 93 8.37 8.96 8.48
C LYS A 93 6.84 8.91 8.59
N ILE A 94 6.21 7.91 7.98
CA ILE A 94 4.76 7.65 8.13
C ILE A 94 4.43 7.21 9.57
N MET A 95 5.27 6.36 10.16
CA MET A 95 5.11 5.91 11.55
C MET A 95 5.28 7.07 12.54
N GLU A 96 6.31 7.91 12.37
CA GLU A 96 6.55 9.11 13.17
C GLU A 96 5.36 10.08 13.08
N TRP A 97 4.89 10.38 11.86
CA TRP A 97 3.71 11.23 11.66
C TRP A 97 2.42 10.64 12.26
N SER A 98 2.26 9.31 12.23
CA SER A 98 1.11 8.65 12.82
C SER A 98 1.16 8.61 14.35
N VAL A 99 2.35 8.73 14.97
CA VAL A 99 2.50 8.89 16.42
C VAL A 99 2.10 10.31 16.83
N GLU A 100 2.57 11.34 16.12
CA GLU A 100 2.21 12.74 16.36
C GLU A 100 0.69 12.98 16.32
N ARG A 101 -0.01 12.32 15.39
CA ARG A 101 -1.49 12.42 15.26
C ARG A 101 -2.29 11.70 16.34
N ASN A 102 -1.69 10.77 17.08
CA ASN A 102 -2.36 10.13 18.22
C ASN A 102 -2.30 11.02 19.47
N GLU A 103 -1.30 11.91 19.58
CA GLU A 103 -1.18 12.87 20.69
C GLU A 103 -2.19 14.03 20.56
N GLU A 104 -2.50 14.49 19.34
CA GLU A 104 -3.52 15.54 19.12
C GLU A 104 -4.93 15.09 19.51
N LYS A 105 -5.25 13.78 19.45
CA LYS A 105 -6.57 13.26 19.83
C LYS A 105 -6.77 13.06 21.34
N GLU A 106 -5.71 13.12 22.14
CA GLU A 106 -5.80 13.01 23.61
C GLU A 106 -5.92 14.38 24.30
N THR A 107 -5.77 15.50 23.59
CA THR A 107 -5.86 16.86 24.18
C THR A 107 -7.21 17.56 24.00
N GLU A 108 -8.17 16.94 23.29
CA GLU A 108 -9.52 17.47 23.07
C GLU A 108 -10.66 16.63 23.70
N ASN A 109 -10.37 15.86 24.76
CA ASN A 109 -11.41 15.22 25.59
C ASN A 109 -11.37 15.69 27.05
#